data_AF-A0A4Z0FT76-F1
#
_entry.id   AF-A0A4Z0FT76-F1
#
_cell.length_a   1.000
_cell.length_b   1.000
_cell.length_c   1.000
_cell.angle_alpha   90.00
_cell.angle_beta   90.00
_cell.angle_gamma   90.00
#
_symmetry.space_group_name_H-M   'P 1'
#
loop_
_entity.id
_entity.type
_entity.pdbx_description
1 polymer ?
#
loop_
_entity_poly.entity_id
_entity_poly.type
_entity_poly.pdbx_seq_one_letter_code
_entity_poly.pdbx_strand_id
1 'polypeptide(L)' 'MKNFFGLGGGNDKALAAQYAGQESASSKAGRKRLEGHRRDVAKTDRQGWAWADNQRMSQDRRGRRP' A
#
# COMPACT_ATOMS: atom_id res chain seq x y z
N MET A 1 -53.21 -1.75 15.72
CA MET A 1 -52.21 -0.81 16.26
C MET A 1 -50.89 -1.13 15.59
N LYS A 2 -50.31 -0.18 14.83
CA LYS A 2 -48.99 -0.34 14.18
C LYS A 2 -47.93 -0.12 15.25
N ASN A 3 -47.27 -1.18 15.69
CA ASN A 3 -46.14 -1.05 16.62
C ASN A 3 -44.96 -0.50 15.84
N PHE A 4 -44.71 0.79 16.02
CA PHE A 4 -43.50 1.46 15.59
C PHE A 4 -42.31 0.75 16.24
N PHE A 5 -41.49 0.07 15.43
CA PHE A 5 -40.15 -0.35 15.82
C PHE A 5 -39.34 0.93 16.07
N GLY A 6 -39.45 1.41 17.31
CA GLY A 6 -38.74 2.56 17.79
C GLY A 6 -37.25 2.33 17.61
N LEU A 7 -36.63 3.30 16.95
CA LEU A 7 -35.20 3.59 17.00
C LEU A 7 -34.80 3.80 18.48
N GLY A 8 -34.70 2.70 19.24
CA GLY A 8 -34.29 2.68 20.62
C GLY A 8 -32.80 2.97 20.68
N GLY A 9 -32.47 4.25 20.82
CA GLY A 9 -31.11 4.74 20.81
C GLY A 9 -30.20 4.01 21.81
N GLY A 10 -28.97 3.78 21.37
CA GLY A 10 -27.83 3.63 22.27
C GLY A 10 -27.26 2.21 22.35
N ASN A 11 -26.73 1.68 21.25
CA ASN A 11 -25.68 0.66 21.34
C ASN A 11 -24.39 1.05 20.59
N ASP A 12 -24.38 2.22 19.96
CA ASP A 12 -23.27 2.73 19.16
C ASP A 12 -21.99 2.87 20.00
N LYS A 13 -22.11 3.27 21.27
CA LYS A 13 -20.97 3.38 22.19
C LYS A 13 -20.38 2.02 22.57
N ALA A 14 -21.22 1.00 22.76
CA ALA A 14 -20.75 -0.35 23.10
C ALA A 14 -20.14 -1.05 21.88
N LEU A 15 -20.74 -0.86 20.70
CA LEU A 15 -20.17 -1.29 19.42
C LEU A 15 -18.84 -0.58 19.14
N ALA A 16 -18.78 0.74 19.31
CA ALA A 16 -17.55 1.51 19.15
C ALA A 16 -16.46 1.05 20.14
N ALA A 17 -16.81 0.69 21.38
CA ALA A 17 -15.88 0.13 22.36
C ALA A 17 -15.35 -1.27 21.96
N GLN A 18 -16.17 -2.12 21.34
CA GLN A 18 -15.71 -3.43 20.84
C GLN A 18 -14.69 -3.30 19.70
N TYR A 19 -14.86 -2.31 18.84
CA TYR A 19 -13.93 -2.05 17.73
C TYR A 19 -12.85 -1.02 18.09
N ALA A 20 -12.87 -0.45 19.29
CA ALA A 20 -11.84 0.46 19.77
C ALA A 20 -10.50 -0.28 19.83
N GLY A 21 -9.52 0.22 19.08
CA GLY A 21 -8.19 -0.39 18.97
C GLY A 21 -8.02 -1.43 17.86
N GLN A 22 -9.09 -1.78 17.13
CA GLN A 22 -8.99 -2.61 15.92
C GLN A 22 -8.64 -1.73 14.70
N GLU A 23 -7.69 -2.18 13.86
CA GLU A 23 -7.41 -1.51 12.59
C GLU A 23 -8.64 -1.63 11.68
N SER A 24 -9.22 -0.50 11.27
CA SER A 24 -10.34 -0.50 10.33
C SER A 24 -9.94 -1.14 8.98
N ALA A 25 -10.88 -1.74 8.25
CA ALA A 25 -10.60 -2.32 6.94
C ALA A 25 -9.97 -1.30 5.97
N SER A 26 -10.44 -0.05 6.03
CA SER A 26 -9.90 1.07 5.23
C SER A 26 -8.47 1.43 5.65
N SER A 27 -8.18 1.48 6.96
CA SER A 27 -6.83 1.71 7.48
C SER A 27 -5.88 0.60 7.04
N LYS A 28 -6.31 -0.67 7.12
CA LYS A 28 -5.56 -1.84 6.67
C LYS A 28 -5.28 -1.81 5.16
N ALA A 29 -6.27 -1.42 4.35
CA ALA A 29 -6.11 -1.26 2.91
C ALA A 29 -5.11 -0.14 2.58
N GLY A 30 -5.21 1.01 3.27
CA GLY A 30 -4.28 2.12 3.13
C GLY A 30 -2.83 1.71 3.44
N ARG A 31 -2.62 1.03 4.58
CA ARG A 31 -1.31 0.50 4.96
C ARG A 31 -0.72 -0.44 3.91
N LYS A 32 -1.53 -1.40 3.42
CA LYS A 32 -1.09 -2.33 2.37
C LYS A 32 -0.71 -1.62 1.07
N ARG A 33 -1.43 -0.59 0.66
CA ARG A 33 -1.08 0.22 -0.53
C ARG A 33 0.27 0.92 -0.35
N LEU A 34 0.51 1.52 0.82
CA LEU A 34 1.79 2.16 1.14
C LEU A 34 2.94 1.15 1.18
N GLU A 35 2.74 -0.02 1.76
CA GLU A 35 3.73 -1.10 1.76
C GLU A 35 4.05 -1.59 0.34
N GLY A 36 3.02 -1.78 -0.50
CA GLY A 36 3.19 -2.14 -1.90
C GLY A 36 3.99 -1.07 -2.66
N HIS A 37 3.59 0.19 -2.53
CA HIS A 37 4.27 1.31 -3.18
C HIS A 37 5.75 1.40 -2.79
N ARG A 38 6.09 1.22 -1.50
CA ARG A 38 7.50 1.22 -1.06
C ARG A 38 8.32 0.10 -1.71
N ARG A 39 7.73 -1.10 -1.85
CA ARG A 39 8.39 -2.22 -2.53
C ARG A 39 8.59 -1.94 -4.01
N ASP A 40 7.60 -1.36 -4.67
CA ASP A 40 7.66 -1.01 -6.07
C ASP A 40 8.74 0.05 -6.34
N VAL A 41 8.81 1.10 -5.52
CA VAL A 41 9.87 2.11 -5.61
C VAL A 41 11.27 1.48 -5.50
N ALA A 42 11.49 0.62 -4.49
CA ALA A 42 12.76 -0.07 -4.32
C ALA A 42 13.08 -1.08 -5.44
N LYS A 43 12.07 -1.60 -6.13
CA LYS A 43 12.24 -2.46 -7.30
C LYS A 43 12.60 -1.64 -8.53
N THR A 44 11.90 -0.55 -8.78
CA THR A 44 12.15 0.36 -9.90
C THR A 44 13.53 1.00 -9.81
N ASP A 45 13.95 1.42 -8.62
CA ASP A 45 15.30 1.94 -8.39
C ASP A 45 16.38 0.92 -8.80
N ARG A 46 16.28 -0.32 -8.29
CA ARG A 46 17.20 -1.42 -8.67
C ARG A 46 17.20 -1.71 -10.17
N GLN A 47 16.04 -1.65 -10.82
CA GLN A 47 15.94 -1.83 -12.27
C GLN A 47 16.64 -0.69 -13.03
N GLY A 48 16.53 0.56 -12.54
CA GLY A 48 17.25 1.71 -13.09
C GLY A 48 18.76 1.54 -13.01
N TRP A 49 19.27 1.12 -11.85
CA TRP A 49 20.70 0.82 -11.67
C TRP A 49 21.18 -0.30 -12.59
N ALA A 50 20.42 -1.40 -12.70
CA ALA A 50 20.76 -2.51 -13.58
C ALA A 50 20.75 -2.09 -15.06
N TRP A 51 19.81 -1.25 -15.48
CA TRP A 51 19.81 -0.69 -16.83
C TRP A 51 21.03 0.19 -17.09
N ALA A 52 21.38 1.07 -16.14
CA ALA A 52 22.53 1.95 -16.26
C ALA A 52 23.85 1.16 -16.35
N ASP A 53 23.99 0.09 -15.57
CA ASP A 53 25.15 -0.80 -15.62
C ASP A 53 25.27 -1.52 -16.96
N ASN A 54 24.15 -2.05 -17.47
CA ASN A 54 24.11 -2.65 -18.81
C ASN A 54 24.48 -1.66 -19.93
N GLN A 55 24.06 -0.39 -19.80
CA GLN A 55 24.43 0.67 -20.73
C GLN A 55 25.93 0.95 -20.71
N ARG A 56 26.55 1.02 -19.52
CA ARG A 56 28.01 1.17 -19.40
C ARG A 56 28.75 0.01 -20.05
N MET A 57 28.36 -1.24 -19.75
CA MET A 57 28.96 -2.42 -20.37
C MET A 57 28.86 -2.40 -21.91
N SER A 58 27.71 -1.97 -22.43
CA SER A 58 27.48 -1.84 -23.87
C SER A 58 28.37 -0.78 -24.51
N GLN A 59 28.53 0.37 -23.85
CA GLN A 59 29.40 1.46 -24.29
C GLN A 59 30.88 1.05 -24.23
N ASP A 60 31.32 0.41 -23.15
CA ASP A 60 32.69 -0.10 -23.02
C ASP A 60 33.02 -1.12 -24.12
N ARG A 61 32.06 -2.00 -24.48
CA ARG A 61 32.24 -2.92 -25.62
C ARG A 61 32.29 -2.22 -26.97
N ARG A 62 31.59 -1.10 -27.15
CA ARG A 62 31.61 -0.31 -28.40
C ARG A 62 32.86 0.58 -28.50
N GLY A 63 33.37 1.10 -27.39
CA GLY A 63 34.61 1.85 -27.30
C GLY A 63 35.88 0.98 -27.44
N ARG A 64 35.74 -0.35 -27.31
CA ARG A 64 36.78 -1.36 -27.58
C ARG A 64 36.80 -1.85 -29.03
N ARG A 65 36.50 -0.99 -29.99
CA ARG A 65 36.79 -1.24 -31.41
C ARG A 65 38.03 -0.44 -31.79
N PRO A 66 39.10 -1.07 -32.33
CA PRO A 66 40.24 -0.34 -32.87
C PRO A 66 39.84 0.56 -34.03
#